data_AF-A0A6J8E2J9-F1
#
_entry.id   AF-A0A6J8E2J9-F1
#
_cell.length_a   1.000
_cell.length_b   1.000
_cell.length_c   1.000
_cell.angle_alpha   90.00
_cell.angle_beta   90.00
_cell.angle_gamma   90.00
#
_symmetry.space_group_name_H-M   'P 1'
#
loop_
_entity.id
_entity.type
_entity.pdbx_description
1 polymer ?
#
loop_
_entity_poly.entity_id
_entity_poly.type
_entity_poly.pdbx_seq_one_letter_code
_entity_poly.pdbx_strand_id
1 'polypeptide(L)'
;MGPLKLDLFADRLNAQLDNYISCAIQIDAFQVNWSNKNPYAFSPFCLIARCITKVNKERSNLVIIIPAWQSQAFYPMLLEMSISTPLLLPQMRDLLTNPQGGTHPLIENKTFKLVAWKVSGLSESQLLVSGWRKGTESSYNSCWRHWDRWCCGRDLDPFQAPVESITNFIAYLFQSGYDEQVVRHSETGHDYMNVLTNEIIFTIVKLTKTRKTGSQPYKITFSSFPENDNLNVVQCILDYIDKTVNLRSNECNQLLISFIKPHKPVKSCTIAHWLKRILESAGIYTDIFKPHSTRGASTSKANKFRVSTKQIMNTANWRSRGTFEKFYHKPLETEIEADSFR
;
A
#
# COMPACT_ATOMS: atom_id res chain seq x y z
N MET A 1 -12.02 18.03 4.04
CA MET A 1 -13.09 17.24 4.72
C MET A 1 -13.58 16.02 3.94
N GLY A 2 -13.13 15.82 2.68
CA GLY A 2 -13.45 14.62 1.88
C GLY A 2 -14.81 14.72 1.18
N PRO A 3 -15.10 13.88 0.16
CA PRO A 3 -16.42 13.84 -0.44
C PRO A 3 -17.40 13.23 0.58
N LEU A 4 -18.40 14.03 0.95
CA LEU A 4 -19.51 13.66 1.80
C LEU A 4 -20.62 13.06 0.93
N LYS A 5 -21.30 12.02 1.42
CA LYS A 5 -22.30 11.30 0.59
C LYS A 5 -23.70 11.25 1.19
N LEU A 6 -23.85 11.64 2.46
CA LEU A 6 -25.10 11.52 3.19
C LEU A 6 -25.23 12.68 4.17
N ASP A 7 -26.29 13.47 4.05
CA ASP A 7 -26.62 14.56 4.96
C ASP A 7 -27.58 14.07 6.04
N LEU A 8 -27.18 14.17 7.29
CA LEU A 8 -27.96 13.74 8.44
C LEU A 8 -28.65 14.95 9.07
N PHE A 9 -29.88 14.73 9.52
CA PHE A 9 -30.73 15.74 10.17
C PHE A 9 -31.19 16.86 9.24
N ALA A 10 -31.26 16.58 7.94
CA ALA A 10 -31.68 17.54 6.92
C ALA A 10 -32.99 17.12 6.24
N ASP A 11 -33.75 18.11 5.77
CA ASP A 11 -34.93 17.94 4.94
C ASP A 11 -34.71 18.55 3.54
N ARG A 12 -35.73 18.52 2.70
CA ARG A 12 -35.65 19.03 1.33
C ARG A 12 -35.32 20.53 1.23
N LEU A 13 -35.50 21.29 2.31
CA LEU A 13 -35.33 22.74 2.33
C LEU A 13 -33.94 23.15 2.81
N ASN A 14 -33.26 22.29 3.58
CA ASN A 14 -31.96 22.60 4.18
C ASN A 14 -30.83 21.61 3.85
N ALA A 15 -31.10 20.53 3.10
CA ALA A 15 -30.09 19.57 2.69
C ALA A 15 -28.97 20.23 1.87
N GLN A 16 -27.73 19.88 2.23
CA GLN A 16 -26.50 20.32 1.57
C GLN A 16 -25.98 19.27 0.58
N LEU A 17 -26.56 18.06 0.57
CA LEU A 17 -26.20 16.94 -0.30
C LEU A 17 -27.46 16.31 -0.90
N ASP A 18 -27.30 15.66 -2.06
CA ASP A 18 -28.41 15.00 -2.78
C ASP A 18 -29.09 13.89 -1.95
N ASN A 19 -28.30 13.14 -1.17
CA ASN A 19 -28.82 12.12 -0.27
C ASN A 19 -28.90 12.67 1.15
N TYR A 20 -30.09 12.74 1.72
CA TYR A 20 -30.30 13.24 3.08
C TYR A 20 -31.29 12.40 3.90
N ILE A 21 -31.19 12.46 5.22
CA ILE A 21 -32.12 11.83 6.17
C ILE A 21 -32.69 12.88 7.12
N SER A 22 -34.02 12.98 7.14
CA SER A 22 -34.76 13.96 7.94
C SER A 22 -34.84 13.60 9.42
N CYS A 23 -35.01 14.63 10.26
CA CYS A 23 -35.17 14.52 11.70
C CYS A 23 -36.66 14.51 12.12
N ALA A 24 -37.56 13.97 11.30
CA ALA A 24 -38.97 13.86 11.68
C ALA A 24 -39.11 12.86 12.85
N ILE A 25 -39.23 13.41 14.08
CA ILE A 25 -39.45 12.72 15.35
C ILE A 25 -38.42 11.61 15.64
N GLN A 26 -37.20 12.02 16.04
CA GLN A 26 -36.18 11.25 16.80
C GLN A 26 -35.74 9.84 16.34
N ILE A 27 -36.27 9.30 15.25
CA ILE A 27 -36.22 7.86 14.97
C ILE A 27 -35.39 7.52 13.73
N ASP A 28 -35.31 8.35 12.69
CA ASP A 28 -34.73 7.90 11.40
C ASP A 28 -33.18 7.99 11.34
N ALA A 29 -32.59 9.17 11.56
CA ALA A 29 -31.14 9.37 11.35
C ALA A 29 -30.24 8.50 12.26
N PHE A 30 -30.69 8.19 13.49
CA PHE A 30 -29.94 7.35 14.43
C PHE A 30 -30.16 5.85 14.23
N GLN A 31 -31.18 5.42 13.50
CA GLN A 31 -31.41 4.01 13.17
C GLN A 31 -30.54 3.53 12.01
N VAL A 32 -30.14 4.44 11.12
CA VAL A 32 -29.28 4.13 9.99
C VAL A 32 -27.84 3.85 10.47
N ASN A 33 -27.22 2.80 9.94
CA ASN A 33 -25.80 2.53 10.13
C ASN A 33 -24.96 3.60 9.38
N TRP A 34 -24.03 4.24 10.08
CA TRP A 34 -23.21 5.33 9.52
C TRP A 34 -21.86 4.85 8.95
N SER A 35 -21.48 3.60 9.18
CA SER A 35 -20.21 3.03 8.72
C SER A 35 -20.12 3.04 7.19
N ASN A 36 -18.97 3.45 6.64
CA ASN A 36 -18.69 3.54 5.20
C ASN A 36 -19.61 4.47 4.38
N LYS A 37 -20.45 5.30 5.01
CA LYS A 37 -21.34 6.24 4.31
C LYS A 37 -20.79 7.66 4.17
N ASN A 38 -19.66 7.98 4.81
CA ASN A 38 -19.09 9.34 4.89
C ASN A 38 -20.17 10.42 5.16
N PRO A 39 -20.91 10.29 6.27
CA PRO A 39 -21.97 11.23 6.60
C PRO A 39 -21.45 12.60 7.00
N TYR A 40 -22.31 13.59 6.76
CA TYR A 40 -22.26 14.96 7.24
C TYR A 40 -23.44 15.18 8.19
N ALA A 41 -23.25 15.96 9.26
CA ALA A 41 -24.32 16.32 10.17
C ALA A 41 -24.22 17.77 10.63
N PHE A 42 -25.32 18.51 10.46
CA PHE A 42 -25.60 19.72 11.23
C PHE A 42 -26.77 19.45 12.18
N SER A 43 -26.52 18.62 13.19
CA SER A 43 -27.56 18.16 14.12
C SER A 43 -28.07 19.28 15.02
N PRO A 44 -29.33 19.20 15.48
CA PRO A 44 -29.80 19.97 16.63
C PRO A 44 -28.81 19.88 17.81
N PHE A 45 -28.51 21.00 18.47
CA PHE A 45 -27.40 21.07 19.44
C PHE A 45 -27.57 20.12 20.63
N CYS A 46 -28.81 19.81 21.02
CA CYS A 46 -29.10 18.83 22.07
C CYS A 46 -28.76 17.37 21.69
N LEU A 47 -28.50 17.09 20.41
CA LEU A 47 -28.18 15.75 19.88
C LEU A 47 -26.69 15.54 19.62
N ILE A 48 -25.84 16.56 19.84
CA ILE A 48 -24.38 16.48 19.58
C ILE A 48 -23.75 15.29 20.32
N ALA A 49 -24.02 15.16 21.63
CA ALA A 49 -23.48 14.07 22.44
C ALA A 49 -23.94 12.69 21.91
N ARG A 50 -25.20 12.57 21.46
CA ARG A 50 -25.71 11.32 20.87
C ARG A 50 -25.02 10.97 19.55
N CYS A 51 -24.71 11.97 18.72
CA CYS A 51 -23.96 11.77 17.48
C CYS A 51 -22.55 11.23 17.78
N ILE A 52 -21.84 11.85 18.72
CA ILE A 52 -20.49 11.44 19.13
C ILE A 52 -20.51 10.00 19.67
N THR A 53 -21.45 9.68 20.57
CA THR A 53 -21.59 8.32 21.12
C THR A 53 -21.86 7.29 20.03
N LYS A 54 -22.69 7.61 19.02
CA LYS A 54 -22.97 6.69 17.91
C LYS A 54 -21.74 6.49 17.02
N VAL A 55 -20.99 7.56 16.71
CA VAL A 55 -19.73 7.46 15.95
C VAL A 55 -18.76 6.50 16.63
N ASN A 56 -18.60 6.65 17.96
CA ASN A 56 -17.75 5.77 18.74
C ASN A 56 -18.27 4.31 18.75
N LYS A 57 -19.56 4.12 19.02
CA LYS A 57 -20.20 2.79 19.08
C LYS A 57 -20.13 2.03 17.75
N GLU A 58 -20.32 2.72 16.63
CA GLU A 58 -20.34 2.12 15.29
C GLU A 58 -18.97 2.10 14.59
N ARG A 59 -17.91 2.61 15.26
CA ARG A 59 -16.57 2.76 14.67
C ARG A 59 -16.63 3.44 13.30
N SER A 60 -17.48 4.45 13.17
CA SER A 60 -17.76 5.15 11.92
C SER A 60 -16.99 6.47 11.84
N ASN A 61 -17.04 7.12 10.67
CA ASN A 61 -16.51 8.46 10.47
C ASN A 61 -17.68 9.43 10.31
N LEU A 62 -17.55 10.65 10.83
CA LEU A 62 -18.56 11.69 10.69
C LEU A 62 -17.89 13.05 10.51
N VAL A 63 -18.41 13.85 9.57
CA VAL A 63 -18.17 15.29 9.58
C VAL A 63 -19.35 15.96 10.29
N ILE A 64 -19.10 16.63 11.42
CA ILE A 64 -20.13 17.30 12.20
C ILE A 64 -19.82 18.79 12.33
N ILE A 65 -20.84 19.63 12.11
CA ILE A 65 -20.78 21.08 12.34
C ILE A 65 -21.41 21.37 13.71
N ILE A 66 -20.63 22.01 14.59
CA ILE A 66 -21.08 22.33 15.95
C ILE A 66 -20.61 23.73 16.38
N PRO A 67 -21.23 24.32 17.42
CA PRO A 67 -20.72 25.53 18.06
C PRO A 67 -19.33 25.30 18.69
N ALA A 68 -18.50 26.35 18.72
CA ALA A 68 -17.18 26.36 19.37
C ALA A 68 -17.28 26.44 20.92
N TRP A 69 -18.10 25.59 21.54
CA TRP A 69 -18.33 25.59 22.98
C TRP A 69 -17.32 24.71 23.73
N GLN A 70 -16.14 25.28 24.00
CA GLN A 70 -15.04 24.58 24.67
C GLN A 70 -15.36 24.10 26.09
N SER A 71 -16.31 24.74 26.77
CA SER A 71 -16.74 24.40 28.13
C SER A 71 -17.71 23.23 28.21
N GLN A 72 -18.14 22.65 27.09
CA GLN A 72 -19.12 21.56 27.08
C GLN A 72 -18.44 20.20 27.31
N ALA A 73 -19.12 19.31 28.03
CA ALA A 73 -18.59 17.99 28.40
C ALA A 73 -18.23 17.10 27.20
N PHE A 74 -18.83 17.32 26.03
CA PHE A 74 -18.51 16.57 24.82
C PHE A 74 -17.23 17.06 24.10
N TYR A 75 -16.70 18.23 24.47
CA TYR A 75 -15.57 18.85 23.76
C TYR A 75 -14.26 18.05 23.86
N PRO A 76 -13.87 17.50 25.03
CA PRO A 76 -12.68 16.63 25.12
C PRO A 76 -12.80 15.37 24.24
N MET A 77 -14.00 14.76 24.20
CA MET A 77 -14.24 13.58 23.36
C MET A 77 -14.08 13.89 21.86
N LEU A 78 -14.50 15.07 21.42
CA LEU A 78 -14.32 15.50 20.03
C LEU A 78 -12.84 15.68 19.65
N LEU A 79 -12.04 16.24 20.55
CA LEU A 79 -10.60 16.41 20.34
C LEU A 79 -9.92 15.04 20.18
N GLU A 80 -10.23 14.10 21.08
CA GLU A 80 -9.69 12.74 21.03
C GLU A 80 -10.10 11.98 19.76
N MET A 81 -11.36 12.13 19.35
CA MET A 81 -11.90 11.46 18.15
C MET A 81 -11.54 12.18 16.84
N SER A 82 -10.90 13.35 16.90
CA SER A 82 -10.65 14.17 15.71
C SER A 82 -9.57 13.54 14.82
N ILE A 83 -9.90 13.28 13.56
CA ILE A 83 -8.99 12.71 12.56
C ILE A 83 -8.49 13.74 11.54
N SER A 84 -8.84 15.02 11.73
CA SER A 84 -8.26 16.14 11.02
C SER A 84 -8.28 17.39 11.89
N THR A 85 -7.50 18.40 11.52
CA THR A 85 -7.57 19.72 12.15
C THR A 85 -9.01 20.28 12.03
N PRO A 86 -9.66 20.67 13.14
CA PRO A 86 -10.99 21.28 13.10
C PRO A 86 -10.96 22.58 12.30
N LEU A 87 -11.97 22.79 11.47
CA LEU A 87 -12.06 23.96 10.60
C LEU A 87 -13.05 24.96 11.18
N LEU A 88 -12.55 26.10 11.64
CA LEU A 88 -13.40 27.23 12.00
C LEU A 88 -14.08 27.78 10.74
N LEU A 89 -15.41 27.83 10.74
CA LEU A 89 -16.17 28.36 9.61
C LEU A 89 -16.08 29.89 9.55
N PRO A 90 -16.06 30.49 8.34
CA PRO A 90 -16.02 31.93 8.18
C PRO A 90 -17.30 32.57 8.76
N GLN A 91 -17.17 33.74 9.39
CA GLN A 91 -18.32 34.50 9.87
C GLN A 91 -19.03 35.20 8.71
N MET A 92 -20.02 34.53 8.14
CA MET A 92 -20.88 35.07 7.09
C MET A 92 -22.28 35.39 7.64
N ARG A 93 -22.98 36.37 7.05
CA ARG A 93 -24.31 36.82 7.53
C ARG A 93 -25.42 35.80 7.25
N ASP A 94 -25.17 34.92 6.30
CA ASP A 94 -26.01 33.83 5.81
C ASP A 94 -25.53 32.45 6.30
N LEU A 95 -24.52 32.39 7.18
CA LEU A 95 -23.98 31.13 7.72
C LEU A 95 -25.06 30.32 8.47
N LEU A 96 -26.03 31.00 9.10
CA LEU A 96 -27.24 30.41 9.63
C LEU A 96 -28.42 31.30 9.27
N THR A 97 -29.43 30.70 8.67
CA THR A 97 -30.69 31.34 8.32
C THR A 97 -31.81 30.87 9.25
N ASN A 98 -32.73 31.76 9.57
CA ASN A 98 -33.98 31.40 10.22
C ASN A 98 -34.91 30.67 9.21
N PRO A 99 -36.02 30.06 9.65
CA PRO A 99 -36.95 29.37 8.74
C PRO A 99 -37.59 30.25 7.66
N GLN A 100 -37.53 31.59 7.83
CA GLN A 100 -38.04 32.58 6.87
C GLN A 100 -36.94 33.08 5.92
N GLY A 101 -35.72 32.52 5.98
CA GLY A 101 -34.58 32.89 5.14
C GLY A 101 -33.79 34.13 5.58
N GLY A 102 -34.15 34.76 6.71
CA GLY A 102 -33.39 35.87 7.30
C GLY A 102 -32.20 35.39 8.14
N THR A 103 -31.31 36.29 8.55
CA THR A 103 -30.17 35.96 9.44
C THR A 103 -30.66 35.41 10.78
N HIS A 104 -30.00 34.36 11.29
CA HIS A 104 -30.33 33.77 12.58
C HIS A 104 -29.80 34.62 13.75
N PRO A 105 -30.57 34.82 14.86
CA PRO A 105 -30.16 35.66 16.00
C PRO A 105 -28.80 35.29 16.62
N LEU A 106 -28.44 34.01 16.58
CA LEU A 106 -27.14 33.54 17.07
C LEU A 106 -25.94 34.16 16.33
N ILE A 107 -26.11 34.62 15.09
CA ILE A 107 -25.02 35.19 14.29
C ILE A 107 -24.97 36.72 14.37
N GLU A 108 -26.07 37.38 14.76
CA GLU A 108 -26.19 38.84 14.81
C GLU A 108 -25.07 39.49 15.64
N ASN A 109 -24.72 38.88 16.78
CA ASN A 109 -23.71 39.42 17.70
C ASN A 109 -22.26 39.08 17.32
N LYS A 110 -22.00 38.35 16.22
CA LYS A 110 -20.65 37.91 15.75
C LYS A 110 -19.77 37.18 16.79
N THR A 111 -20.29 36.82 17.96
CA THR A 111 -19.56 36.05 18.98
C THR A 111 -19.69 34.55 18.76
N PHE A 112 -20.76 34.12 18.10
CA PHE A 112 -21.01 32.72 17.78
C PHE A 112 -20.08 32.24 16.67
N LYS A 113 -19.46 31.08 16.90
CA LYS A 113 -18.51 30.46 16.00
C LYS A 113 -18.91 29.01 15.78
N LEU A 114 -18.99 28.61 14.52
CA LEU A 114 -19.19 27.22 14.13
C LEU A 114 -17.86 26.61 13.71
N VAL A 115 -17.66 25.34 14.06
CA VAL A 115 -16.47 24.58 13.71
C VAL A 115 -16.93 23.29 13.06
N ALA A 116 -16.32 22.96 11.93
CA ALA A 116 -16.43 21.66 11.31
C ALA A 116 -15.40 20.71 11.92
N TRP A 117 -15.86 19.54 12.34
CA TRP A 117 -15.03 18.49 12.91
C TRP A 117 -15.15 17.24 12.06
N LYS A 118 -14.01 16.62 11.73
CA LYS A 118 -13.99 15.28 11.16
C LYS A 118 -13.55 14.32 12.24
N VAL A 119 -14.46 13.45 12.68
CA VAL A 119 -14.23 12.54 13.81
C VAL A 119 -14.35 11.07 13.38
N SER A 120 -13.66 10.20 14.09
CA SER A 120 -13.74 8.74 13.94
C SER A 120 -13.94 8.05 15.28
N GLY A 121 -14.70 6.95 15.28
CA GLY A 121 -14.81 6.04 16.41
C GLY A 121 -13.63 5.05 16.54
N LEU A 122 -12.65 5.11 15.64
CA LEU A 122 -11.41 4.35 15.73
C LEU A 122 -10.35 5.18 16.43
N SER A 123 -9.56 4.56 17.32
CA SER A 123 -8.39 5.24 17.90
C SER A 123 -7.33 5.53 16.83
N GLU A 124 -6.43 6.47 17.10
CA GLU A 124 -5.31 6.78 16.20
C GLU A 124 -4.49 5.53 15.84
N SER A 125 -4.22 4.66 16.82
CA SER A 125 -3.56 3.38 16.60
C SER A 125 -4.35 2.43 15.68
N GLN A 126 -5.67 2.36 15.81
CA GLN A 126 -6.53 1.56 14.96
C GLN A 126 -6.65 2.12 13.54
N LEU A 127 -6.61 3.45 13.38
CA LEU A 127 -6.58 4.11 12.08
C LEU A 127 -5.26 3.83 11.35
N LEU A 128 -4.13 3.88 12.06
CA LEU A 128 -2.83 3.52 11.50
C LEU A 128 -2.80 2.05 11.03
N VAL A 129 -3.29 1.12 11.85
CA VAL A 129 -3.34 -0.31 11.49
C VAL A 129 -4.31 -0.58 10.34
N SER A 130 -5.50 0.02 10.36
CA SER A 130 -6.50 -0.16 9.28
C SER A 130 -6.08 0.47 7.95
N GLY A 131 -5.17 1.44 7.97
CA GLY A 131 -4.55 2.00 6.76
C GLY A 131 -3.52 1.06 6.10
N TRP A 132 -3.07 0.01 6.78
CA TRP A 132 -2.09 -0.92 6.23
C TRP A 132 -2.73 -1.92 5.26
N ARG A 133 -2.04 -2.21 4.14
CA ARG A 133 -2.39 -3.38 3.31
C ARG A 133 -2.12 -4.65 4.12
N LYS A 134 -3.02 -5.64 4.08
CA LYS A 134 -2.91 -6.91 4.84
C LYS A 134 -1.53 -7.61 4.77
N GLY A 135 -0.84 -7.51 3.63
CA GLY A 135 0.52 -8.07 3.47
C GLY A 135 1.61 -7.28 4.22
N THR A 136 1.47 -5.95 4.30
CA THR A 136 2.32 -5.07 5.10
C THR A 136 2.05 -5.31 6.58
N GLU A 137 0.78 -5.36 6.99
CA GLU A 137 0.36 -5.68 8.35
C GLU A 137 0.93 -7.02 8.84
N SER A 138 0.85 -8.08 8.03
CA SER A 138 1.42 -9.38 8.40
C SER A 138 2.96 -9.35 8.52
N SER A 139 3.64 -8.48 7.78
CA SER A 139 5.11 -8.36 7.86
C SER A 139 5.52 -7.62 9.13
N TYR A 140 4.86 -6.51 9.44
CA TYR A 140 5.10 -5.75 10.68
C TYR A 140 4.66 -6.53 11.92
N ASN A 141 3.53 -7.25 11.89
CA ASN A 141 3.10 -8.13 12.98
C ASN A 141 4.12 -9.24 13.27
N SER A 142 4.84 -9.73 12.25
CA SER A 142 5.93 -10.68 12.47
C SER A 142 7.07 -10.01 13.24
N CYS A 143 7.56 -8.86 12.78
CA CYS A 143 8.61 -8.10 13.47
C CYS A 143 8.20 -7.72 14.90
N TRP A 144 6.95 -7.29 15.09
CA TRP A 144 6.38 -6.95 16.39
C TRP A 144 6.37 -8.14 17.34
N ARG A 145 5.95 -9.33 16.90
CA ARG A 145 5.99 -10.55 17.73
C ARG A 145 7.41 -10.95 18.14
N HIS A 146 8.39 -10.69 17.28
CA HIS A 146 9.80 -10.94 17.61
C HIS A 146 10.30 -9.95 18.66
N TRP A 147 9.95 -8.68 18.53
CA TRP A 147 10.24 -7.64 19.52
C TRP A 147 9.59 -7.94 20.87
N ASP A 148 8.27 -8.16 20.86
CA ASP A 148 7.46 -8.50 22.03
C ASP A 148 8.03 -9.71 22.79
N ARG A 149 8.33 -10.82 22.09
CA ARG A 149 8.95 -11.99 22.71
C ARG A 149 10.35 -11.71 23.26
N TRP A 150 11.14 -10.88 22.58
CA TRP A 150 12.49 -10.52 23.02
C TRP A 150 12.49 -9.63 24.27
N CYS A 151 11.50 -8.72 24.37
CA CYS A 151 11.22 -7.89 25.53
C CYS A 151 10.70 -8.72 26.72
N CYS A 152 9.71 -9.58 26.49
CA CYS A 152 9.17 -10.47 27.53
C CYS A 152 10.24 -11.40 28.13
N GLY A 153 11.19 -11.88 27.33
CA GLY A 153 12.31 -12.68 27.82
C GLY A 153 13.34 -11.92 28.68
N ARG A 154 13.15 -10.61 28.87
CA ARG A 154 14.03 -9.70 29.62
C ARG A 154 13.27 -8.83 30.63
N ASP A 155 12.01 -9.16 30.92
CA ASP A 155 11.10 -8.36 31.75
C ASP A 155 11.03 -6.88 31.33
N LEU A 156 11.07 -6.63 30.01
CA LEU A 156 10.89 -5.31 29.44
C LEU A 156 9.47 -5.16 28.90
N ASP A 157 8.83 -4.02 29.17
CA ASP A 157 7.59 -3.64 28.51
C ASP A 157 7.92 -3.18 27.07
N PRO A 158 7.40 -3.84 26.01
CA PRO A 158 7.69 -3.50 24.62
C PRO A 158 7.22 -2.10 24.20
N PHE A 159 6.36 -1.44 24.98
CA PHE A 159 5.90 -0.06 24.76
C PHE A 159 6.67 0.98 25.57
N GLN A 160 7.41 0.56 26.59
CA GLN A 160 8.20 1.44 27.47
C GLN A 160 9.70 1.10 27.45
N ALA A 161 10.11 0.17 26.59
CA ALA A 161 11.50 -0.26 26.49
C ALA A 161 12.42 0.93 26.12
N PRO A 162 13.54 1.12 26.83
CA PRO A 162 14.52 2.14 26.49
C PRO A 162 15.01 1.99 25.03
N VAL A 163 15.42 3.10 24.41
CA VAL A 163 15.95 3.09 23.03
C VAL A 163 17.16 2.14 22.88
N GLU A 164 17.97 1.98 23.93
CA GLU A 164 19.07 1.01 23.97
C GLU A 164 18.59 -0.44 23.77
N SER A 165 17.39 -0.76 24.24
CA SER A 165 16.78 -2.07 24.02
C SER A 165 16.50 -2.32 22.54
N ILE A 166 16.15 -1.28 21.77
CA ILE A 166 15.96 -1.38 20.32
C ILE A 166 17.30 -1.71 19.63
N THR A 167 18.39 -1.04 20.01
CA THR A 167 19.71 -1.32 19.45
C THR A 167 20.19 -2.73 19.80
N ASN A 168 19.98 -3.17 21.04
CA ASN A 168 20.30 -4.52 21.48
C ASN A 168 19.45 -5.59 20.77
N PHE A 169 18.19 -5.29 20.48
CA PHE A 169 17.33 -6.17 19.69
C PHE A 169 17.76 -6.26 18.23
N ILE A 170 18.13 -5.14 17.60
CA ILE A 170 18.68 -5.15 16.23
C ILE A 170 19.97 -5.98 16.18
N ALA A 171 20.87 -5.80 17.17
CA ALA A 171 22.09 -6.60 17.29
C ALA A 171 21.78 -8.10 17.50
N TYR A 172 20.78 -8.42 18.33
CA TYR A 172 20.31 -9.80 18.53
C TYR A 172 19.75 -10.41 17.24
N LEU A 173 18.95 -9.67 16.46
CA LEU A 173 18.41 -10.13 15.18
C LEU A 173 19.54 -10.39 14.17
N PHE A 174 20.56 -9.53 14.16
CA PHE A 174 21.74 -9.69 13.32
C PHE A 174 22.52 -10.97 13.68
N GLN A 175 22.79 -11.20 14.97
CA GLN A 175 23.48 -12.40 15.45
C GLN A 175 22.65 -13.69 15.27
N SER A 176 21.32 -13.58 15.37
CA SER A 176 20.39 -14.70 15.21
C SER A 176 20.08 -15.03 13.74
N GLY A 177 20.74 -14.36 12.78
CA GLY A 177 20.63 -14.65 11.34
C GLY A 177 19.33 -14.16 10.68
N TYR A 178 18.65 -13.18 11.27
CA TYR A 178 17.43 -12.59 10.69
C TYR A 178 17.70 -11.45 9.68
N ASP A 179 18.96 -11.07 9.48
CA ASP A 179 19.40 -10.29 8.31
C ASP A 179 20.78 -10.79 7.81
N GLU A 180 20.86 -11.00 6.50
CA GLU A 180 22.04 -11.35 5.66
C GLU A 180 23.14 -12.27 6.24
N GLN A 181 22.96 -13.60 6.11
CA GLN A 181 24.09 -14.52 6.10
C GLN A 181 24.92 -14.34 4.82
N VAL A 182 26.03 -13.62 4.93
CA VAL A 182 27.15 -13.65 3.98
C VAL A 182 27.90 -14.97 4.18
N VAL A 183 27.54 -15.99 3.41
CA VAL A 183 28.37 -17.17 3.24
C VAL A 183 29.39 -16.86 2.12
N ARG A 184 30.66 -16.75 2.50
CA ARG A 184 31.81 -16.78 1.58
C ARG A 184 32.20 -18.25 1.31
N HIS A 185 32.85 -18.46 0.15
CA HIS A 185 33.58 -19.62 -0.41
C HIS A 185 32.97 -19.96 -1.79
N SER A 186 33.68 -19.98 -2.94
CA SER A 186 35.12 -20.07 -3.26
C SER A 186 35.40 -19.70 -4.74
N GLU A 187 36.54 -19.05 -5.00
CA GLU A 187 37.43 -19.19 -6.18
C GLU A 187 36.83 -19.50 -7.57
N THR A 188 35.93 -18.66 -8.11
CA THR A 188 35.88 -18.22 -9.54
C THR A 188 34.58 -17.47 -9.85
N GLY A 189 34.42 -16.23 -9.36
CA GLY A 189 33.62 -15.13 -9.95
C GLY A 189 32.13 -15.31 -10.38
N HIS A 190 31.55 -16.51 -10.39
CA HIS A 190 30.24 -16.82 -10.97
C HIS A 190 29.56 -18.04 -10.27
N ASP A 191 29.70 -18.18 -8.95
CA ASP A 191 29.30 -19.35 -8.13
C ASP A 191 27.84 -19.84 -8.28
N TYR A 192 26.98 -19.08 -8.95
CA TYR A 192 25.56 -19.37 -9.11
C TYR A 192 25.10 -19.52 -10.57
N MET A 193 26.00 -19.45 -11.55
CA MET A 193 25.64 -19.52 -12.98
C MET A 193 26.48 -20.55 -13.70
N ASN A 194 25.84 -21.59 -14.25
CA ASN A 194 26.48 -22.59 -15.09
C ASN A 194 26.13 -22.32 -16.56
N VAL A 195 27.16 -22.15 -17.39
CA VAL A 195 27.02 -21.98 -18.84
C VAL A 195 27.24 -23.33 -19.51
N LEU A 196 26.24 -23.80 -20.26
CA LEU A 196 26.32 -24.99 -21.11
C LEU A 196 26.20 -24.55 -22.57
N THR A 197 26.49 -25.45 -23.51
CA THR A 197 26.50 -25.15 -24.95
C THR A 197 25.23 -24.47 -25.46
N ASN A 198 24.06 -24.91 -24.97
CA ASN A 198 22.75 -24.41 -25.42
C ASN A 198 21.90 -23.82 -24.30
N GLU A 199 22.37 -23.77 -23.06
CA GLU A 199 21.56 -23.35 -21.92
C GLU A 199 22.41 -22.66 -20.86
N ILE A 200 21.79 -21.73 -20.11
CA ILE A 200 22.39 -21.13 -18.91
C ILE A 200 21.51 -21.45 -17.71
N ILE A 201 22.12 -21.98 -16.65
CA ILE A 201 21.43 -22.39 -15.43
C ILE A 201 21.88 -21.51 -14.26
N PHE A 202 20.94 -20.78 -13.67
CA PHE A 202 21.14 -20.04 -12.42
C PHE A 202 20.69 -20.86 -11.22
N THR A 203 21.56 -21.04 -10.23
CA THR A 203 21.25 -21.74 -8.97
C THR A 203 21.10 -20.75 -7.83
N ILE A 204 19.89 -20.56 -7.35
CA ILE A 204 19.57 -19.68 -6.24
C ILE A 204 19.65 -20.47 -4.93
N VAL A 205 20.76 -20.27 -4.23
CA VAL A 205 21.04 -20.93 -2.94
C VAL A 205 20.52 -20.09 -1.76
N LYS A 206 20.57 -18.75 -1.87
CA LYS A 206 20.14 -17.81 -0.82
C LYS A 206 18.67 -17.98 -0.43
N LEU A 207 18.37 -17.73 0.84
CA LEU A 207 16.99 -17.66 1.34
C LEU A 207 16.31 -16.41 0.76
N THR A 208 15.12 -16.59 0.20
CA THR A 208 14.23 -15.51 -0.23
C THR A 208 13.00 -15.51 0.68
N LYS A 209 12.19 -14.44 0.65
CA LYS A 209 10.91 -14.36 1.38
C LYS A 209 9.98 -15.58 1.16
N THR A 210 10.20 -16.37 0.11
CA THR A 210 9.40 -17.54 -0.25
C THR A 210 10.09 -18.89 -0.01
N ARG A 211 11.35 -18.91 0.48
CA ARG A 211 12.13 -20.14 0.75
C ARG A 211 12.34 -20.33 2.26
N LYS A 212 12.26 -21.58 2.72
CA LYS A 212 12.51 -21.97 4.11
C LYS A 212 13.91 -22.56 4.25
N THR A 213 14.51 -22.44 5.43
CA THR A 213 15.77 -23.13 5.78
C THR A 213 15.66 -24.63 5.49
N GLY A 214 16.66 -25.22 4.81
CA GLY A 214 16.67 -26.63 4.39
C GLY A 214 16.00 -26.94 3.05
N SER A 215 15.46 -25.94 2.33
CA SER A 215 14.87 -26.16 1.00
C SER A 215 15.94 -26.39 -0.08
N GLN A 216 15.74 -27.38 -0.95
CA GLN A 216 16.62 -27.67 -2.11
C GLN A 216 16.86 -26.43 -2.98
N PRO A 217 18.11 -26.14 -3.42
CA PRO A 217 18.45 -24.97 -4.25
C PRO A 217 17.52 -24.85 -5.46
N TYR A 218 17.03 -23.64 -5.72
CA TYR A 218 16.12 -23.40 -6.83
C TYR A 218 16.92 -23.09 -8.09
N LYS A 219 16.67 -23.83 -9.18
CA LYS A 219 17.36 -23.65 -10.46
C LYS A 219 16.45 -22.97 -11.47
N ILE A 220 16.96 -21.94 -12.14
CA ILE A 220 16.33 -21.29 -13.28
C ILE A 220 17.16 -21.60 -14.52
N THR A 221 16.55 -22.24 -15.51
CA THR A 221 17.21 -22.58 -16.78
C THR A 221 16.70 -21.68 -17.88
N PHE A 222 17.61 -21.09 -18.64
CA PHE A 222 17.34 -20.37 -19.88
C PHE A 222 17.92 -21.16 -21.04
N SER A 223 17.08 -21.61 -21.95
CA SER A 223 17.50 -22.30 -23.17
C SER A 223 17.77 -21.31 -24.29
N SER A 224 18.76 -21.63 -25.13
CA SER A 224 19.08 -20.87 -26.35
C SER A 224 17.90 -20.91 -27.31
N PHE A 225 17.70 -19.82 -28.05
CA PHE A 225 16.63 -19.67 -29.01
C PHE A 225 17.22 -19.23 -30.37
N PRO A 226 17.82 -20.17 -31.13
CA PRO A 226 18.53 -19.84 -32.37
C PRO A 226 17.60 -19.37 -33.50
N GLU A 227 16.29 -19.56 -33.37
CA GLU A 227 15.32 -19.11 -34.37
C GLU A 227 15.18 -17.58 -34.42
N ASN A 228 15.54 -16.88 -33.35
CA ASN A 228 15.54 -15.42 -33.31
C ASN A 228 16.58 -14.88 -32.32
N ASP A 229 17.70 -14.39 -32.87
CA ASP A 229 18.81 -13.84 -32.08
C ASP A 229 18.39 -12.70 -31.16
N ASN A 230 17.41 -11.87 -31.55
CA ASN A 230 16.94 -10.77 -30.71
C ASN A 230 16.20 -11.24 -29.45
N LEU A 231 15.76 -12.50 -29.41
CA LEU A 231 15.09 -13.13 -28.28
C LEU A 231 15.97 -14.18 -27.58
N ASN A 232 17.21 -14.37 -28.05
CA ASN A 232 18.11 -15.37 -27.52
C ASN A 232 18.78 -14.88 -26.22
N VAL A 233 18.22 -15.29 -25.09
CA VAL A 233 18.70 -14.92 -23.76
C VAL A 233 20.12 -15.45 -23.49
N VAL A 234 20.44 -16.65 -23.98
CA VAL A 234 21.76 -17.27 -23.78
C VAL A 234 22.83 -16.41 -24.45
N GLN A 235 22.64 -16.09 -25.74
CA GLN A 235 23.60 -15.27 -26.48
C GLN A 235 23.72 -13.87 -25.88
N CYS A 236 22.60 -13.24 -25.51
CA CYS A 236 22.59 -11.92 -24.88
C CYS A 236 23.41 -11.87 -23.58
N ILE A 237 23.31 -12.92 -22.75
CA ILE A 237 24.10 -13.02 -21.51
C ILE A 237 25.58 -13.21 -21.82
N LEU A 238 25.94 -14.07 -22.79
CA LEU A 238 27.32 -14.30 -23.19
C LEU A 238 27.98 -13.02 -23.73
N ASP A 239 27.31 -12.31 -24.64
CA ASP A 239 27.77 -11.03 -25.19
C ASP A 239 27.96 -9.97 -24.10
N TYR A 240 27.07 -9.95 -23.11
CA TYR A 240 27.17 -9.04 -21.98
C TYR A 240 28.35 -9.38 -21.08
N ILE A 241 28.63 -10.67 -20.82
CA ILE A 241 29.78 -11.11 -20.03
C ILE A 241 31.08 -10.72 -20.74
N ASP A 242 31.19 -11.01 -22.04
CA ASP A 242 32.35 -10.66 -22.86
C ASP A 242 32.64 -9.15 -22.82
N LYS A 243 31.62 -8.32 -23.08
CA LYS A 243 31.74 -6.85 -23.03
C LYS A 243 32.08 -6.30 -21.65
N THR A 244 31.79 -7.04 -20.57
CA THR A 244 32.01 -6.57 -19.20
C THR A 244 33.22 -7.22 -18.52
N VAL A 245 33.93 -8.14 -19.18
CA VAL A 245 35.03 -8.91 -18.56
C VAL A 245 36.10 -8.00 -17.95
N ASN A 246 36.51 -6.97 -18.67
CA ASN A 246 37.55 -6.02 -18.24
C ASN A 246 37.07 -5.01 -17.19
N LEU A 247 35.76 -4.94 -16.93
CA LEU A 247 35.17 -4.01 -15.95
C LEU A 247 34.91 -4.68 -14.60
N ARG A 248 35.00 -6.02 -14.53
CA ARG A 248 34.70 -6.79 -13.33
C ARG A 248 35.94 -6.89 -12.45
N SER A 249 35.81 -6.45 -11.21
CA SER A 249 36.79 -6.72 -10.16
C SER A 249 36.67 -8.16 -9.65
N ASN A 250 37.76 -8.73 -9.12
CA ASN A 250 37.77 -10.06 -8.51
C ASN A 250 36.75 -10.24 -7.36
N GLU A 251 36.27 -9.16 -6.75
CA GLU A 251 35.26 -9.18 -5.68
C GLU A 251 33.80 -9.16 -6.19
N CYS A 252 33.56 -9.09 -7.50
CA CYS A 252 32.23 -8.90 -8.06
C CYS A 252 31.56 -10.21 -8.47
N ASN A 253 30.79 -10.81 -7.55
CA ASN A 253 30.10 -12.08 -7.77
C ASN A 253 28.70 -11.96 -8.41
N GLN A 254 28.31 -10.76 -8.87
CA GLN A 254 26.99 -10.52 -9.45
C GLN A 254 27.04 -10.41 -10.97
N LEU A 255 26.03 -10.98 -11.66
CA LEU A 255 25.91 -10.86 -13.12
C LEU A 255 25.82 -9.39 -13.54
N LEU A 256 24.87 -8.63 -13.02
CA LEU A 256 24.67 -7.24 -13.43
C LEU A 256 25.56 -6.27 -12.65
N ILE A 257 26.32 -5.45 -13.37
CA ILE A 257 27.24 -4.43 -12.82
C ILE A 257 26.84 -3.03 -13.31
N SER A 258 27.21 -2.01 -12.55
CA SER A 258 26.96 -0.61 -12.93
C SER A 258 27.82 -0.23 -14.13
N PHE A 259 27.25 0.51 -15.08
CA PHE A 259 28.05 1.13 -16.15
C PHE A 259 28.81 2.38 -15.66
N ILE A 260 28.52 2.86 -14.44
CA ILE A 260 29.23 3.98 -13.80
C ILE A 260 30.39 3.43 -12.97
N LYS A 261 31.58 4.00 -13.14
CA LYS A 261 32.77 3.69 -12.32
C LYS A 261 32.44 3.85 -10.82
N PRO A 262 32.89 2.95 -9.93
CA PRO A 262 33.84 1.86 -10.17
C PRO A 262 33.17 0.52 -10.51
N HIS A 263 32.08 0.51 -11.29
CA HIS A 263 31.44 -0.70 -11.83
C HIS A 263 30.97 -1.71 -10.78
N LYS A 264 30.47 -1.21 -9.64
CA LYS A 264 29.97 -2.02 -8.53
C LYS A 264 28.75 -2.87 -8.95
N PRO A 265 28.46 -3.98 -8.25
CA PRO A 265 27.20 -4.72 -8.39
C PRO A 265 25.97 -3.81 -8.29
N VAL A 266 25.01 -3.96 -9.20
CA VAL A 266 23.78 -3.15 -9.19
C VAL A 266 22.79 -3.63 -8.13
N LYS A 267 22.09 -2.68 -7.50
CA LYS A 267 21.00 -3.00 -6.55
C LYS A 267 19.68 -3.20 -7.28
N SER A 268 18.72 -3.89 -6.64
CA SER A 268 17.38 -4.12 -7.19
C SER A 268 16.64 -2.83 -7.60
N CYS A 269 16.84 -1.73 -6.87
CA CYS A 269 16.26 -0.43 -7.22
C CYS A 269 16.81 0.12 -8.55
N THR A 270 18.08 -0.15 -8.86
CA THR A 270 18.72 0.28 -10.11
C THR A 270 18.11 -0.46 -11.29
N ILE A 271 17.94 -1.78 -11.16
CA ILE A 271 17.27 -2.61 -12.17
C ILE A 271 15.82 -2.15 -12.38
N ALA A 272 15.10 -1.85 -11.31
CA ALA A 272 13.73 -1.34 -11.41
C ALA A 272 13.67 0.00 -12.18
N HIS A 273 14.63 0.90 -11.97
CA HIS A 273 14.73 2.14 -12.75
C HIS A 273 15.08 1.89 -14.22
N TRP A 274 15.99 0.96 -14.53
CA TRP A 274 16.29 0.59 -15.91
C TRP A 274 15.05 0.03 -16.63
N LEU A 275 14.31 -0.86 -15.98
CA LEU A 275 13.06 -1.40 -16.53
C LEU A 275 12.02 -0.30 -16.76
N LYS A 276 11.87 0.64 -15.82
CA LYS A 276 10.97 1.79 -15.99
C LYS A 276 11.32 2.59 -17.24
N ARG A 277 12.61 2.91 -17.44
CA ARG A 277 13.08 3.64 -18.62
C ARG A 277 12.84 2.87 -19.92
N ILE A 278 13.05 1.54 -19.92
CA ILE A 278 12.78 0.70 -21.09
C ILE A 278 11.29 0.73 -21.46
N LEU A 279 10.40 0.65 -20.46
CA LEU A 279 8.96 0.77 -20.69
C LEU A 279 8.58 2.14 -21.27
N GLU A 280 9.16 3.22 -20.75
CA GLU A 280 8.93 4.59 -21.27
C GLU A 280 9.40 4.72 -22.72
N SER A 281 10.61 4.24 -23.04
CA SER A 281 11.13 4.23 -24.41
C SER A 281 10.30 3.38 -25.37
N ALA A 282 9.60 2.36 -24.86
CA ALA A 282 8.67 1.54 -25.63
C ALA A 282 7.26 2.17 -25.76
N GLY A 283 7.05 3.39 -25.27
CA GLY A 283 5.75 4.08 -25.31
C GLY A 283 4.74 3.58 -24.27
N ILE A 284 5.19 2.86 -23.25
CA ILE A 284 4.31 2.30 -22.20
C ILE A 284 4.21 3.29 -21.04
N TYR A 285 2.98 3.69 -20.69
CA TYR A 285 2.69 4.61 -19.58
C TYR A 285 3.09 4.02 -18.22
N THR A 286 4.21 4.46 -17.65
CA THR A 286 4.74 3.92 -16.40
C THR A 286 4.03 4.41 -15.15
N ASP A 287 3.09 5.34 -15.26
CA ASP A 287 2.18 5.71 -14.17
C ASP A 287 1.22 4.57 -13.84
N ILE A 288 0.78 3.85 -14.88
CA ILE A 288 -0.13 2.71 -14.79
C ILE A 288 0.68 1.41 -14.71
N PHE A 289 1.65 1.23 -15.60
CA PHE A 289 2.42 -0.01 -15.74
C PHE A 289 3.82 0.13 -15.13
N LYS A 290 3.96 -0.32 -13.88
CA LYS A 290 5.22 -0.32 -13.16
C LYS A 290 6.10 -1.51 -13.61
N PRO A 291 7.42 -1.53 -13.31
CA PRO A 291 8.31 -2.64 -13.67
C PRO A 291 7.82 -4.05 -13.28
N HIS A 292 7.05 -4.17 -12.19
CA HIS A 292 6.49 -5.46 -11.77
C HIS A 292 5.30 -5.93 -12.61
N SER A 293 4.68 -5.04 -13.41
CA SER A 293 3.58 -5.37 -14.32
C SER A 293 4.02 -6.28 -15.46
N THR A 294 5.30 -6.25 -15.86
CA THR A 294 5.87 -7.12 -16.90
C THR A 294 5.61 -8.60 -16.62
N ARG A 295 5.69 -9.02 -15.36
CA ARG A 295 5.43 -10.41 -14.95
C ARG A 295 3.96 -10.80 -15.12
N GLY A 296 3.02 -9.89 -14.82
CA GLY A 296 1.59 -10.13 -15.05
C GLY A 296 1.26 -10.18 -16.54
N ALA A 297 1.81 -9.24 -17.32
CA ALA A 297 1.60 -9.16 -18.76
C ALA A 297 2.10 -10.40 -19.50
N SER A 298 3.33 -10.87 -19.21
CA SER A 298 3.91 -12.04 -19.87
C SER A 298 3.11 -13.31 -19.62
N THR A 299 2.74 -13.56 -18.35
CA THR A 299 1.96 -14.76 -17.97
C THR A 299 0.52 -14.71 -18.49
N SER A 300 -0.09 -13.53 -18.57
CA SER A 300 -1.42 -13.36 -19.17
C SER A 300 -1.38 -13.62 -20.69
N LYS A 301 -0.35 -13.15 -21.39
CA LYS A 301 -0.14 -13.42 -22.82
C LYS A 301 0.12 -14.91 -23.08
N ALA A 302 0.95 -15.57 -22.27
CA ALA A 302 1.17 -17.02 -22.36
C ALA A 302 -0.13 -17.82 -22.16
N ASN A 303 -0.98 -17.40 -21.21
CA ASN A 303 -2.30 -18.00 -20.99
C ASN A 303 -3.22 -17.80 -22.20
N LYS A 304 -3.23 -16.61 -22.82
CA LYS A 304 -3.98 -16.34 -24.08
C LYS A 304 -3.54 -17.26 -25.21
N PHE A 305 -2.24 -17.57 -25.31
CA PHE A 305 -1.70 -18.53 -26.27
C PHE A 305 -1.79 -20.00 -25.81
N ARG A 306 -2.68 -20.30 -24.85
CA ARG A 306 -3.01 -21.66 -24.40
C ARG A 306 -1.84 -22.45 -23.79
N VAL A 307 -0.79 -21.78 -23.32
CA VAL A 307 0.22 -22.43 -22.47
C VAL A 307 -0.47 -22.91 -21.19
N SER A 308 -0.24 -24.16 -20.80
CA SER A 308 -0.96 -24.73 -19.66
C SER A 308 -0.67 -23.93 -18.38
N THR A 309 -1.70 -23.73 -17.54
CA THR A 309 -1.52 -22.99 -16.28
C THR A 309 -0.44 -23.63 -15.39
N LYS A 310 -0.29 -24.97 -15.44
CA LYS A 310 0.77 -25.68 -14.71
C LYS A 310 2.17 -25.26 -15.19
N GLN A 311 2.38 -25.16 -16.50
CA GLN A 311 3.64 -24.68 -17.07
C GLN A 311 3.87 -23.21 -16.69
N ILE A 312 2.86 -22.34 -16.84
CA ILE A 312 2.96 -20.92 -16.45
C ILE A 312 3.32 -20.79 -14.97
N MET A 313 2.66 -21.55 -14.09
CA MET A 313 2.92 -21.53 -12.65
C MET A 313 4.34 -22.00 -12.31
N ASN A 314 4.82 -23.06 -12.96
CA ASN A 314 6.18 -23.56 -12.76
C ASN A 314 7.22 -22.54 -13.23
N THR A 315 7.06 -21.98 -14.42
CA THR A 315 7.98 -20.98 -15.01
C THR A 315 7.96 -19.66 -14.23
N ALA A 316 6.79 -19.21 -13.80
CA ALA A 316 6.64 -18.01 -12.98
C ALA A 316 6.88 -18.26 -11.49
N ASN A 317 7.28 -19.47 -11.07
CA ASN A 317 7.57 -19.84 -9.69
C ASN A 317 6.43 -19.51 -8.69
N TRP A 318 5.19 -19.88 -9.04
CA TRP A 318 4.02 -19.75 -8.17
C TRP A 318 3.58 -21.11 -7.61
N ARG A 319 3.38 -21.15 -6.29
CA ARG A 319 2.92 -22.36 -5.58
C ARG A 319 1.41 -22.58 -5.69
N SER A 320 0.64 -21.51 -5.85
CA SER A 320 -0.83 -21.55 -5.84
C SER A 320 -1.39 -20.92 -7.10
N ARG A 321 -2.34 -21.62 -7.71
CA ARG A 321 -3.10 -21.15 -8.87
C ARG A 321 -3.91 -19.90 -8.53
N GLY A 322 -4.48 -19.84 -7.32
CA GLY A 322 -5.23 -18.68 -6.86
C GLY A 322 -4.38 -17.41 -6.80
N THR A 323 -3.07 -17.52 -6.52
CA THR A 323 -2.16 -16.36 -6.58
C THR A 323 -2.02 -15.82 -8.00
N PHE A 324 -1.87 -16.72 -8.98
CA PHE A 324 -1.82 -16.34 -10.39
C PHE A 324 -3.13 -15.67 -10.82
N GLU A 325 -4.25 -16.36 -10.64
CA GLU A 325 -5.57 -15.91 -11.11
C GLU A 325 -5.99 -14.58 -10.48
N LYS A 326 -5.72 -14.39 -9.18
CA LYS A 326 -6.15 -13.19 -8.45
C LYS A 326 -5.28 -11.97 -8.73
N PHE A 327 -3.96 -12.15 -8.84
CA PHE A 327 -3.03 -11.02 -8.81
C PHE A 327 -2.34 -10.76 -10.16
N TYR A 328 -2.15 -11.79 -10.99
CA TYR A 328 -1.29 -11.72 -12.16
C TYR A 328 -2.01 -12.03 -13.48
N HIS A 329 -3.11 -12.76 -13.46
CA HIS A 329 -3.98 -12.94 -14.62
C HIS A 329 -4.78 -11.65 -14.85
N LYS A 330 -4.41 -10.89 -15.87
CA LYS A 330 -5.06 -9.64 -16.26
C LYS A 330 -5.82 -9.85 -17.56
N PRO A 331 -7.05 -9.29 -17.68
CA PRO A 331 -7.74 -9.28 -18.95
C PRO A 331 -6.87 -8.56 -19.97
N LEU A 332 -6.66 -9.19 -21.12
CA LEU A 332 -6.05 -8.55 -22.26
C LEU A 332 -7.19 -7.88 -23.02
N GLU A 333 -7.10 -6.58 -23.27
CA GLU A 333 -8.02 -5.92 -24.20
C GLU A 333 -7.99 -6.72 -25.51
N THR A 334 -9.17 -7.19 -25.91
CA THR A 334 -9.39 -7.66 -27.27
C THR A 334 -9.09 -6.49 -28.19
N GLU A 335 -8.32 -6.76 -29.25
CA GLU A 335 -8.06 -5.79 -30.32
C GLU A 335 -9.40 -5.15 -30.71
N ILE A 336 -9.57 -3.88 -30.34
CA ILE A 336 -10.61 -3.06 -30.94
C ILE A 336 -10.18 -2.93 -32.39
N GLU A 337 -11.03 -3.41 -33.30
CA GLU A 337 -10.87 -3.29 -34.74
C GLU A 337 -10.42 -1.88 -35.08
N ALA A 338 -9.22 -1.78 -35.64
CA ALA A 338 -8.54 -0.54 -36.01
C ALA A 338 -9.14 0.10 -37.27
N ASP A 339 -10.48 0.10 -37.40
CA ASP A 339 -11.21 0.57 -38.58
C ASP A 339 -12.18 1.73 -38.29
N SER A 340 -12.11 2.36 -37.11
CA SER A 340 -12.98 3.51 -36.77
C SER A 340 -12.29 4.87 -36.69
N PHE A 341 -11.05 5.00 -37.17
CA PHE A 341 -10.42 6.30 -37.41
C PHE A 341 -9.76 6.33 -38.79
N ARG A 342 -10.58 6.51 -39.82
CA ARG A 342 -10.21 7.17 -41.07
C ARG A 342 -11.15 8.32 -41.34
#